data_AF-A0A7S0AU13-F1
#
_entry.id   AF-A0A7S0AU13-F1
#
_cell.length_a   1.000
_cell.length_b   1.000
_cell.length_c   1.000
_cell.angle_alpha   90.00
_cell.angle_beta   90.00
_cell.angle_gamma   90.00
#
_symmetry.space_group_name_H-M   'P 1'
#
loop_
_entity.id
_entity.type
_entity.pdbx_description
1 polymer ?
#
loop_
_entity_poly.entity_id
_entity_poly.type
_entity_poly.pdbx_seq_one_letter_code
_entity_poly.pdbx_strand_id
1 'polypeptide(L)'
;KSLAEQNSAHVAWDLLMEPEFVNLRQCMFSSACSRERFHKLLINVLIATDIADRDRIGREKLRWKNAFEGIENWAEEWKGKSDDELAKIDVSGKATCVLEQIVLASDIAHTMQHWLTFIKWNERLYKELWAAYRAGRAENDPTIGWYEGQIGFYDGYIIPLATKLKECGVFG
;
A
#
# COMPACT_ATOMS: atom_id res chain seq x y z
N LYS A 1 2.61 16.58 2.15
CA LYS A 1 3.19 15.27 1.75
C LYS A 1 2.05 14.39 1.28
N SER A 2 2.25 13.56 0.25
CA SER A 2 1.19 12.73 -0.35
C SER A 2 0.01 13.52 -0.92
N LEU A 3 0.29 14.59 -1.68
CA LEU A 3 -0.75 15.49 -2.21
C LEU A 3 -1.68 14.77 -3.19
N ALA A 4 -1.14 13.91 -4.04
CA ALA A 4 -1.91 13.15 -5.02
C ALA A 4 -2.81 12.11 -4.33
N GLU A 5 -2.26 11.39 -3.34
CA GLU A 5 -2.96 10.36 -2.58
C GLU A 5 -4.08 10.95 -1.72
N GLN A 6 -3.82 12.10 -1.07
CA GLN A 6 -4.85 12.84 -0.34
C GLN A 6 -5.97 13.30 -1.25
N ASN A 7 -5.63 13.85 -2.42
CA ASN A 7 -6.63 14.28 -3.40
C ASN A 7 -7.46 13.10 -3.90
N SER A 8 -6.83 11.97 -4.23
CA SER A 8 -7.53 10.75 -4.65
C SER A 8 -8.48 10.22 -3.57
N ALA A 9 -8.04 10.21 -2.30
CA ALA A 9 -8.88 9.81 -1.18
C ALA A 9 -10.09 10.74 -1.01
N HIS A 10 -9.88 12.06 -1.13
CA HIS A 10 -10.94 13.04 -1.01
C HIS A 10 -11.97 12.91 -2.14
N VAL A 11 -11.52 12.89 -3.38
CA VAL A 11 -12.40 12.76 -4.57
C VAL A 11 -13.20 11.46 -4.51
N ALA A 12 -12.55 10.33 -4.19
CA ALA A 12 -13.23 9.05 -4.09
C ALA A 12 -14.26 9.02 -2.93
N TRP A 13 -13.95 9.66 -1.81
CA TRP A 13 -14.86 9.75 -0.68
C TRP A 13 -16.09 10.61 -1.01
N ASP A 14 -15.88 11.78 -1.61
CA ASP A 14 -16.95 12.68 -2.03
C ASP A 14 -17.90 11.99 -3.02
N LEU A 15 -17.33 11.31 -4.03
CA LEU A 15 -18.09 10.51 -5.00
C LEU A 15 -18.91 9.42 -4.29
N LEU A 16 -18.31 8.69 -3.35
CA LEU A 16 -19.01 7.65 -2.59
C LEU A 16 -20.16 8.22 -1.75
N MET A 17 -20.10 9.51 -1.35
CA MET A 17 -21.16 10.17 -0.57
C MET A 17 -22.31 10.71 -1.42
N GLU A 18 -22.20 10.73 -2.75
CA GLU A 18 -23.25 11.20 -3.65
C GLU A 18 -24.57 10.40 -3.49
N PRO A 19 -25.75 11.03 -3.64
CA PRO A 19 -27.05 10.36 -3.41
C PRO A 19 -27.24 9.04 -4.16
N GLU A 20 -26.67 8.92 -5.35
CA GLU A 20 -26.75 7.77 -6.27
C GLU A 20 -26.17 6.49 -5.65
N PHE A 21 -25.19 6.62 -4.75
CA PHE A 21 -24.54 5.48 -4.07
C PHE A 21 -25.16 5.11 -2.72
N VAL A 22 -26.35 5.62 -2.37
CA VAL A 22 -26.98 5.37 -1.07
C VAL A 22 -27.16 3.87 -0.77
N ASN A 23 -27.57 3.08 -1.75
CA ASN A 23 -27.76 1.63 -1.60
C ASN A 23 -26.43 0.92 -1.35
N LEU A 24 -25.37 1.33 -2.05
CA LEU A 24 -24.02 0.80 -1.81
C LEU A 24 -23.55 1.13 -0.40
N ARG A 25 -23.73 2.38 0.05
CA ARG A 25 -23.36 2.80 1.42
C ARG A 25 -24.12 2.02 2.48
N GLN A 26 -25.40 1.70 2.27
CA GLN A 26 -26.19 0.88 3.19
C GLN A 26 -25.67 -0.56 3.28
N CYS A 27 -25.18 -1.12 2.18
CA CYS A 27 -24.55 -2.44 2.17
C CYS A 27 -23.15 -2.42 2.82
N MET A 28 -22.40 -1.33 2.67
CA MET A 28 -21.04 -1.20 3.20
C MET A 28 -21.01 -0.83 4.69
N PHE A 29 -21.96 -0.03 5.16
CA PHE A 29 -21.96 0.55 6.50
C PHE A 29 -23.21 0.14 7.28
N SER A 30 -23.02 -0.74 8.27
CA SER A 30 -24.09 -1.11 9.21
C SER A 30 -24.35 -0.02 10.25
N SER A 31 -23.41 0.90 10.47
CA SER A 31 -23.52 1.98 11.45
C SER A 31 -22.64 3.19 11.10
N ALA A 32 -22.85 4.31 11.79
CA ALA A 32 -21.96 5.48 11.69
C ALA A 32 -20.51 5.15 12.10
N CYS A 33 -20.34 4.30 13.12
CA CYS A 33 -19.03 3.85 13.60
C CYS A 33 -18.29 3.00 12.54
N SER A 34 -18.98 2.08 11.85
CA SER A 34 -18.36 1.29 10.77
C SER A 34 -17.96 2.16 9.59
N ARG A 35 -18.73 3.21 9.27
CA ARG A 35 -18.39 4.18 8.24
C ARG A 35 -17.11 4.95 8.59
N GLU A 36 -17.00 5.45 9.82
CA GLU A 36 -15.82 6.17 10.27
C GLU A 36 -14.58 5.26 10.27
N ARG A 37 -14.73 4.02 10.75
CA ARG A 37 -13.66 3.02 10.71
C ARG A 37 -13.20 2.75 9.27
N PHE A 38 -14.14 2.54 8.35
CA PHE A 38 -13.82 2.33 6.94
C PHE A 38 -13.10 3.54 6.34
N HIS A 39 -13.57 4.76 6.62
CA HIS A 39 -12.92 5.98 6.13
C HIS A 39 -11.46 6.09 6.62
N LYS A 40 -11.22 5.82 7.90
CA LYS A 40 -9.87 5.81 8.48
C LYS A 40 -8.97 4.75 7.80
N LEU A 41 -9.50 3.55 7.58
CA LEU A 41 -8.76 2.48 6.88
C LEU A 41 -8.44 2.86 5.44
N LEU A 42 -9.41 3.43 4.71
CA LEU A 42 -9.23 3.90 3.34
C LEU A 42 -8.13 4.95 3.25
N ILE A 43 -8.16 5.96 4.11
CA ILE A 43 -7.11 6.99 4.17
C ILE A 43 -5.76 6.35 4.48
N ASN A 44 -5.67 5.51 5.51
CA ASN A 44 -4.40 4.89 5.90
C ASN A 44 -3.78 4.11 4.75
N VAL A 45 -4.59 3.35 4.00
CA VAL A 45 -4.15 2.50 2.89
C VAL A 45 -3.81 3.31 1.63
N LEU A 46 -4.56 4.38 1.33
CA LEU A 46 -4.25 5.24 0.17
C LEU A 46 -3.05 6.13 0.40
N ILE A 47 -2.94 6.74 1.58
CA ILE A 47 -1.71 7.44 1.96
C ILE A 47 -0.55 6.44 2.00
N ALA A 48 -0.85 5.15 2.17
CA ALA A 48 0.13 4.11 2.08
C ALA A 48 0.71 3.89 0.66
N THR A 49 0.20 4.49 -0.42
CA THR A 49 0.79 4.32 -1.76
C THR A 49 1.83 5.38 -2.11
N ASP A 50 1.97 6.44 -1.30
CA ASP A 50 3.03 7.44 -1.52
C ASP A 50 4.40 6.84 -1.13
N ILE A 51 5.08 6.29 -2.13
CA ILE A 51 6.41 5.70 -2.02
C ILE A 51 7.52 6.75 -1.92
N ALA A 52 7.25 8.01 -2.29
CA ALA A 52 8.25 9.07 -2.27
C ALA A 52 8.46 9.67 -0.86
N ASP A 53 7.51 9.47 0.07
CA ASP A 53 7.63 9.96 1.44
C ASP A 53 8.55 9.08 2.32
N ARG A 54 9.83 9.45 2.38
CA ARG A 54 10.86 8.74 3.17
C ARG A 54 10.54 8.67 4.68
N ASP A 55 9.89 9.67 5.25
CA ASP A 55 9.54 9.65 6.68
C ASP A 55 8.48 8.58 6.96
N ARG A 56 7.62 8.35 5.96
CA ARG A 56 6.58 7.33 6.04
C ARG A 56 7.18 5.93 5.97
N ILE A 57 8.14 5.69 5.08
CA ILE A 57 8.88 4.43 5.01
C ILE A 57 9.51 4.09 6.38
N GLY A 58 10.04 5.10 7.09
CA GLY A 58 10.55 4.91 8.46
C GLY A 58 9.47 4.46 9.46
N ARG A 59 8.29 5.09 9.43
CA ARG A 59 7.16 4.72 10.30
C ARG A 59 6.59 3.34 9.96
N GLU A 60 6.52 3.01 8.68
CA GLU A 60 6.06 1.70 8.19
C GLU A 60 6.99 0.59 8.67
N LYS A 61 8.31 0.78 8.55
CA LYS A 61 9.30 -0.16 9.13
C LYS A 61 9.11 -0.36 10.63
N LEU A 62 8.86 0.70 11.40
CA LEU A 62 8.65 0.59 12.84
C LEU A 62 7.35 -0.14 13.18
N ARG A 63 6.25 0.16 12.48
CA ARG A 63 4.96 -0.52 12.65
C ARG A 63 5.07 -2.00 12.29
N TRP A 64 5.73 -2.31 11.18
CA TRP A 64 5.98 -3.69 10.75
C TRP A 64 6.77 -4.46 11.80
N LYS A 65 7.87 -3.87 12.29
CA LYS A 65 8.68 -4.43 13.37
C LYS A 65 7.84 -4.72 14.62
N ASN A 66 7.06 -3.75 15.08
CA ASN A 66 6.19 -3.95 16.26
C ASN A 66 5.09 -5.00 16.02
N ALA A 67 4.63 -5.16 14.78
CA ALA A 67 3.55 -6.08 14.43
C ALA A 67 4.03 -7.52 14.20
N PHE A 68 5.26 -7.73 13.72
CA PHE A 68 5.72 -9.03 13.20
C PHE A 68 7.10 -9.49 13.70
N GLU A 69 7.89 -8.64 14.38
CA GLU A 69 9.20 -9.07 14.88
C GLU A 69 9.03 -10.16 15.96
N GLY A 70 9.68 -11.32 15.73
CA GLY A 70 9.62 -12.48 16.63
C GLY A 70 8.43 -13.42 16.41
N ILE A 71 7.62 -13.21 15.38
CA ILE A 71 6.48 -14.09 15.04
C ILE A 71 6.85 -14.93 13.82
N GLU A 72 7.32 -16.15 14.05
CA GLU A 72 7.62 -17.11 12.97
C GLU A 72 6.34 -17.80 12.44
N ASN A 73 5.31 -17.93 13.28
CA ASN A 73 4.06 -18.58 12.91
C ASN A 73 2.85 -17.97 13.64
N TRP A 74 2.10 -17.11 12.94
CA TRP A 74 0.89 -16.46 13.45
C TRP A 74 -0.18 -17.47 13.90
N ALA A 75 -0.27 -18.61 13.22
CA ALA A 75 -1.20 -19.68 13.58
C ALA A 75 -0.83 -20.34 14.93
N GLU A 76 0.45 -20.38 15.30
CA GLU A 76 0.88 -20.84 16.62
C GLU A 76 0.72 -19.77 17.69
N GLU A 77 0.95 -18.49 17.35
CA GLU A 77 0.71 -17.37 18.27
C GLU A 77 -0.74 -17.36 18.76
N TRP A 78 -1.71 -17.71 17.90
CA TRP A 78 -3.14 -17.66 18.23
C TRP A 78 -3.67 -18.99 18.79
N LYS A 79 -2.86 -20.06 18.74
CA LYS A 79 -3.28 -21.40 19.14
C LYS A 79 -3.45 -21.49 20.65
N GLY A 80 -4.67 -21.80 21.10
CA GLY A 80 -4.97 -22.05 22.52
C GLY A 80 -5.07 -20.79 23.39
N LYS A 81 -5.01 -19.59 22.81
CA LYS A 81 -5.30 -18.35 23.52
C LYS A 81 -6.81 -18.18 23.75
N SER A 82 -7.17 -17.73 24.94
CA SER A 82 -8.54 -17.33 25.26
C SER A 82 -8.93 -16.02 24.56
N ASP A 83 -10.24 -15.74 24.46
CA ASP A 83 -10.76 -14.51 23.86
C ASP A 83 -10.17 -13.24 24.52
N ASP A 84 -9.95 -13.26 25.84
CA ASP A 84 -9.31 -12.17 26.59
C ASP A 84 -7.83 -11.98 26.27
N GLU A 85 -7.12 -13.05 25.90
CA GLU A 85 -5.72 -13.00 25.46
C GLU A 85 -5.60 -12.56 24.01
N LEU A 86 -6.54 -12.95 23.15
CA LEU A 86 -6.65 -12.48 21.77
C LEU A 86 -6.99 -10.99 21.72
N ALA A 87 -7.84 -10.49 22.62
CA ALA A 87 -8.16 -9.07 22.74
C ALA A 87 -6.96 -8.18 23.11
N LYS A 88 -5.90 -8.76 23.70
CA LYS A 88 -4.63 -8.07 24.00
C LYS A 88 -3.67 -8.04 22.80
N ILE A 89 -3.90 -8.86 21.78
CA ILE A 89 -3.16 -8.80 20.52
C ILE A 89 -3.75 -7.63 19.73
N ASP A 90 -2.90 -6.74 19.22
CA ASP A 90 -3.33 -5.67 18.32
C ASP A 90 -3.68 -6.23 16.93
N VAL A 91 -4.73 -7.05 16.87
CA VAL A 91 -5.24 -7.67 15.65
C VAL A 91 -5.60 -6.59 14.62
N SER A 92 -6.11 -5.44 15.09
CA SER A 92 -6.44 -4.31 14.22
C SER A 92 -5.18 -3.66 13.62
N GLY A 93 -4.11 -3.52 14.39
CA GLY A 93 -2.83 -2.99 13.93
C GLY A 93 -2.10 -3.94 12.98
N LYS A 94 -2.02 -5.23 13.32
CA LYS A 94 -1.45 -6.26 12.43
C LYS A 94 -2.21 -6.34 11.11
N ALA A 95 -3.55 -6.37 11.16
CA ALA A 95 -4.39 -6.36 9.96
C ALA A 95 -4.20 -5.10 9.11
N THR A 96 -4.06 -3.92 9.74
CA THR A 96 -3.78 -2.68 9.03
C THR A 96 -2.42 -2.75 8.32
N CYS A 97 -1.38 -3.26 8.99
CA CYS A 97 -0.05 -3.43 8.38
C CYS A 97 -0.10 -4.36 7.16
N VAL A 98 -0.82 -5.49 7.26
CA VAL A 98 -1.01 -6.41 6.13
C VAL A 98 -1.75 -5.73 4.98
N LEU A 99 -2.85 -5.01 5.25
CA LEU A 99 -3.60 -4.28 4.23
C LEU A 99 -2.74 -3.25 3.50
N GLU A 100 -1.89 -2.52 4.23
CA GLU A 100 -0.92 -1.58 3.65
C GLU A 100 0.04 -2.33 2.69
N GLN A 101 0.58 -3.49 3.10
CA GLN A 101 1.47 -4.27 2.22
C GLN A 101 0.76 -4.81 0.97
N ILE A 102 -0.50 -5.24 1.08
CA ILE A 102 -1.29 -5.72 -0.06
C ILE A 102 -1.38 -4.63 -1.12
N VAL A 103 -1.74 -3.42 -0.70
CA VAL A 103 -1.94 -2.31 -1.64
C VAL A 103 -0.60 -1.84 -2.22
N LEU A 104 0.45 -1.77 -1.40
CA LEU A 104 1.80 -1.50 -1.88
C LEU A 104 2.25 -2.51 -2.94
N ALA A 105 2.09 -3.81 -2.67
CA ALA A 105 2.43 -4.87 -3.61
C ALA A 105 1.59 -4.78 -4.89
N SER A 106 0.31 -4.42 -4.75
CA SER A 106 -0.63 -4.29 -5.88
C SER A 106 -0.25 -3.13 -6.81
N ASP A 107 0.16 -1.99 -6.25
CA ASP A 107 0.51 -0.78 -6.99
C ASP A 107 1.71 -0.99 -7.94
N ILE A 108 2.66 -1.83 -7.53
CA ILE A 108 3.88 -2.17 -8.28
C ILE A 108 3.92 -3.61 -8.77
N ALA A 109 2.76 -4.29 -8.83
CA ALA A 109 2.70 -5.73 -9.12
C ALA A 109 3.35 -6.12 -10.46
N HIS A 110 3.36 -5.21 -11.43
CA HIS A 110 3.99 -5.42 -12.73
C HIS A 110 5.49 -5.73 -12.65
N THR A 111 6.17 -5.32 -11.57
CA THR A 111 7.60 -5.58 -11.32
C THR A 111 7.88 -7.00 -10.82
N MET A 112 6.85 -7.69 -10.32
CA MET A 112 6.90 -9.06 -9.79
C MET A 112 6.17 -10.06 -10.70
N GLN A 113 5.77 -9.64 -11.89
CA GLN A 113 5.08 -10.45 -12.89
C GLN A 113 6.03 -10.88 -14.02
N HIS A 114 5.53 -11.71 -14.94
CA HIS A 114 6.30 -12.18 -16.08
C HIS A 114 6.79 -11.01 -16.97
N TRP A 115 7.89 -11.27 -17.68
CA TRP A 115 8.65 -10.26 -18.42
C TRP A 115 7.83 -9.36 -19.35
N LEU A 116 6.87 -9.91 -20.09
CA LEU A 116 6.07 -9.11 -21.03
C LEU A 116 5.16 -8.11 -20.32
N THR A 117 4.61 -8.47 -19.16
CA THR A 117 3.83 -7.52 -18.34
C THR A 117 4.73 -6.44 -17.76
N PHE A 118 5.92 -6.82 -17.26
CA PHE A 118 6.90 -5.86 -16.79
C PHE A 118 7.23 -4.83 -17.88
N ILE A 119 7.64 -5.29 -19.07
CA ILE A 119 8.00 -4.41 -20.20
C ILE A 119 6.85 -3.48 -20.56
N LYS A 120 5.63 -4.01 -20.70
CA LYS A 120 4.46 -3.22 -21.09
C LYS A 120 4.19 -2.06 -20.14
N TRP A 121 4.22 -2.31 -18.83
CA TRP A 121 3.92 -1.27 -17.85
C TRP A 121 5.10 -0.35 -17.59
N ASN A 122 6.32 -0.87 -17.61
CA ASN A 122 7.53 -0.05 -17.44
C ASN A 122 7.72 0.92 -18.62
N GLU A 123 7.42 0.49 -19.85
CA GLU A 123 7.40 1.37 -21.03
C GLU A 123 6.36 2.49 -20.91
N ARG A 124 5.17 2.18 -20.37
CA ARG A 124 4.11 3.18 -20.16
C ARG A 124 4.51 4.22 -19.12
N LEU A 125 5.08 3.77 -18.00
CA LEU A 125 5.63 4.66 -16.97
C LEU A 125 6.70 5.58 -17.57
N TYR A 126 7.65 5.03 -18.33
CA TYR A 126 8.68 5.82 -19.00
C TYR A 126 8.09 6.91 -19.90
N LYS A 127 7.10 6.56 -20.73
CA LYS A 127 6.43 7.52 -21.62
C LYS A 127 5.69 8.62 -20.87
N GLU A 128 5.04 8.28 -19.75
CA GLU A 128 4.36 9.26 -18.90
C GLU A 128 5.34 10.25 -18.26
N LEU A 129 6.45 9.74 -17.71
CA LEU A 129 7.50 10.57 -17.13
C LEU A 129 8.16 11.46 -18.19
N TRP A 130 8.39 10.93 -19.39
CA TRP A 130 8.97 11.68 -20.49
C TRP A 130 8.03 12.81 -20.96
N ALA A 131 6.73 12.52 -21.06
CA ALA A 131 5.73 13.52 -21.38
C ALA A 131 5.63 14.62 -20.29
N ALA A 132 5.74 14.25 -19.02
CA ALA A 132 5.79 15.19 -17.90
C ALA A 132 7.04 16.10 -17.97
N TYR A 133 8.21 15.52 -18.22
CA TYR A 133 9.47 16.26 -18.40
C TYR A 133 9.39 17.24 -19.59
N ARG A 134 8.93 16.76 -20.75
CA ARG A 134 8.73 17.57 -21.96
C ARG A 134 7.76 18.74 -21.76
N ALA A 135 6.78 18.58 -20.88
CA ALA A 135 5.81 19.62 -20.52
C ALA A 135 6.29 20.54 -19.39
N GLY A 136 7.52 20.36 -18.87
CA GLY A 136 8.07 21.13 -17.74
C GLY A 136 7.43 20.81 -16.38
N ARG A 137 6.70 19.68 -16.27
CA ARG A 137 6.06 19.22 -15.03
C ARG A 137 6.94 18.29 -14.19
N ALA A 138 8.05 17.81 -14.75
CA ALA A 138 9.04 17.00 -14.05
C ALA A 138 10.43 17.61 -14.25
N GLU A 139 11.25 17.64 -13.20
CA GLU A 139 12.59 18.20 -13.23
C GLU A 139 13.60 17.26 -13.92
N ASN A 140 13.41 15.95 -13.76
CA ASN A 140 14.34 14.93 -14.23
C ASN A 140 13.97 14.42 -15.62
N ASP A 141 14.97 14.34 -16.50
CA ASP A 141 14.84 13.68 -17.80
C ASP A 141 14.94 12.15 -17.61
N PRO A 142 13.86 11.39 -17.88
CA PRO A 142 13.90 9.94 -17.69
C PRO A 142 14.81 9.24 -18.70
N THR A 143 15.25 9.88 -19.79
CA THR A 143 16.21 9.28 -20.74
C THR A 143 17.59 9.08 -20.12
N ILE A 144 17.88 9.82 -19.04
CA ILE A 144 19.17 9.79 -18.33
C ILE A 144 19.04 8.87 -17.13
N GLY A 145 19.78 7.76 -17.13
CA GLY A 145 19.86 6.87 -15.98
C GLY A 145 18.62 6.01 -15.71
N TRP A 146 17.74 5.81 -16.72
CA TRP A 146 16.56 4.95 -16.56
C TRP A 146 16.93 3.54 -16.09
N TYR A 147 17.90 2.93 -16.77
CA TYR A 147 18.32 1.56 -16.51
C TYR A 147 18.86 1.39 -15.09
N GLU A 148 19.78 2.26 -14.68
CA GLU A 148 20.36 2.28 -13.34
C GLU A 148 19.30 2.60 -12.28
N GLY A 149 18.37 3.51 -12.59
CA GLY A 149 17.24 3.85 -11.72
C GLY A 149 16.30 2.67 -11.48
N GLN A 150 16.04 1.85 -12.53
CA GLN A 150 15.27 0.62 -12.39
C GLN A 150 15.97 -0.39 -11.49
N ILE A 151 17.28 -0.60 -11.66
CA ILE A 151 18.07 -1.47 -10.76
C ILE A 151 17.96 -0.97 -9.31
N GLY A 152 18.20 0.33 -9.10
CA GLY A 152 18.09 0.94 -7.76
C GLY A 152 16.69 0.81 -7.16
N PHE A 153 15.64 0.84 -7.97
CA PHE A 153 14.27 0.61 -7.52
C PHE A 153 14.05 -0.84 -7.08
N TYR A 154 14.59 -1.82 -7.82
CA TYR A 154 14.53 -3.22 -7.43
C TYR A 154 15.27 -3.49 -6.12
N ASP A 155 16.52 -3.04 -6.02
CA ASP A 155 17.37 -3.26 -4.84
C ASP A 155 16.84 -2.53 -3.61
N GLY A 156 16.41 -1.27 -3.77
CA GLY A 156 16.00 -0.41 -2.68
C GLY A 156 14.56 -0.62 -2.21
N TYR A 157 13.68 -1.16 -3.05
CA TYR A 157 12.25 -1.21 -2.75
C TYR A 157 11.58 -2.55 -3.08
N ILE A 158 11.65 -3.02 -4.33
CA ILE A 158 10.91 -4.23 -4.76
C ILE A 158 11.35 -5.47 -3.98
N ILE A 159 12.66 -5.73 -3.92
CA ILE A 159 13.21 -6.91 -3.24
C ILE A 159 12.89 -6.85 -1.73
N PRO A 160 13.14 -5.73 -1.00
CA PRO A 160 12.72 -5.61 0.39
C PRO A 160 11.22 -5.85 0.61
N LEU A 161 10.34 -5.34 -0.26
CA LEU A 161 8.90 -5.55 -0.16
C LEU A 161 8.54 -7.03 -0.37
N ALA A 162 9.07 -7.66 -1.42
CA ALA A 162 8.82 -9.07 -1.72
C ALA A 162 9.30 -9.99 -0.57
N THR A 163 10.45 -9.67 0.03
CA THR A 163 10.97 -10.38 1.21
C THR A 163 10.01 -10.26 2.39
N LYS A 164 9.51 -9.05 2.71
CA LYS A 164 8.51 -8.85 3.77
C LYS A 164 7.23 -9.66 3.51
N LEU A 165 6.72 -9.65 2.28
CA LEU A 165 5.52 -10.41 1.90
C LEU A 165 5.72 -11.91 2.11
N LYS A 166 6.90 -12.43 1.74
CA LYS A 166 7.24 -13.84 1.98
C LYS A 166 7.37 -14.17 3.47
N GLU A 167 8.07 -13.32 4.23
CA GLU A 167 8.37 -13.55 5.64
C GLU A 167 7.13 -13.45 6.54
N CYS A 168 6.13 -12.64 6.18
CA CYS A 168 4.94 -12.50 7.01
C CYS A 168 4.05 -13.75 7.06
N GLY A 169 4.22 -14.69 6.13
CA GLY A 169 3.47 -15.96 6.11
C GLY A 169 1.95 -15.81 5.93
N VAL A 170 1.48 -14.63 5.54
CA VAL A 170 0.07 -14.34 5.25
C VAL A 170 -0.28 -14.57 3.78
N PHE A 171 0.72 -14.47 2.89
CA PHE A 171 0.56 -14.66 1.45
C PHE A 171 1.02 -16.07 1.06
N GLY A 172 0.21 -16.75 0.23
CA GLY A 172 0.46 -18.12 -0.26
C GLY A 172 1.41 -18.19 -1.44
#